data_AF-A0A9E3UPV0-F1
#
_entry.id   AF-A0A9E3UPV0-F1
#
_cell.length_a   1.000
_cell.length_b   1.000
_cell.length_c   1.000
_cell.angle_alpha   90.00
_cell.angle_beta   90.00
_cell.angle_gamma   90.00
#
_symmetry.space_group_name_H-M   'P 1'
#
loop_
_entity.id
_entity.type
_entity.pdbx_description
1 polymer ?
#
loop_
_entity_poly.entity_id
_entity_poly.type
_entity_poly.pdbx_seq_one_letter_code
_entity_poly.pdbx_strand_id
1 'polypeptide(L)'
;MPLPPCRSVAIALLYPRFAGRAKPRSPTNRESVGRPRARDSKRLGSAQSGDRTAPNCRGGPNVILTTAAATAGSYLHFTDLGLDPVIFTIGPFSLKWYSIAYIAGILIGWWYLLKLLAQPGAPMARRHADDMVFYATIGIILGGRLGYAIFYQPRLFLEPLSLLRLWEGGMSFHGGVIGVTLAIIWLARKEGLNWLRIHDYVACCAPFGLFFGRLANFVNGELWGRPTDVPWAIVFDRTGQNVPRHPSQLYEAGLEGIVLFAVLWFMFWKTDARYQPGKLVGTFILGYGLSRYFVEFFREYDVQFADTIFATPGLHMGQLLTVPMIVGGLYLIATAKRRRERIEPVAGGPSIA
;
A
#
# COMPACT_ATOMS: atom_id res chain seq x y z
N MET A 1 8.95 -5.07 -31.03
CA MET A 1 7.56 -5.51 -30.80
C MET A 1 7.16 -5.00 -29.41
N PRO A 2 6.29 -3.98 -29.26
CA PRO A 2 6.07 -3.34 -27.98
C PRO A 2 5.13 -4.18 -27.11
N LEU A 3 5.49 -4.35 -25.83
CA LEU A 3 4.68 -5.03 -24.80
C LEU A 3 3.46 -4.15 -24.43
N PRO A 4 2.28 -4.75 -24.15
CA PRO A 4 1.10 -3.98 -23.77
C PRO A 4 1.23 -3.46 -22.32
N PRO A 5 0.56 -2.35 -21.98
CA PRO A 5 0.58 -1.79 -20.64
C PRO A 5 -0.14 -2.73 -19.65
N CYS A 6 0.45 -2.95 -18.48
CA CYS A 6 -0.17 -3.60 -17.33
C CYS A 6 -1.44 -2.84 -16.93
N ARG A 7 -2.59 -3.30 -17.43
CA ARG A 7 -3.89 -2.94 -16.86
C ARG A 7 -4.12 -3.79 -15.62
N SER A 8 -4.03 -3.18 -14.44
CA SER A 8 -4.71 -3.71 -13.26
C SER A 8 -6.20 -3.69 -13.54
N VAL A 9 -6.79 -4.86 -13.79
CA VAL A 9 -8.25 -5.05 -13.90
C VAL A 9 -8.62 -6.02 -12.79
N ALA A 10 -9.18 -5.48 -11.71
CA ALA A 10 -9.73 -6.27 -10.62
C ALA A 10 -11.23 -6.51 -10.85
N ILE A 11 -11.59 -7.80 -10.89
CA ILE A 11 -12.85 -8.38 -10.39
C ILE A 11 -14.15 -7.83 -11.01
N ALA A 12 -14.58 -8.50 -12.08
CA ALA A 12 -15.96 -8.46 -12.58
C ALA A 12 -16.56 -9.87 -12.58
N LEU A 13 -16.80 -10.45 -11.41
CA LEU A 13 -17.57 -11.70 -11.29
C LEU A 13 -18.35 -11.71 -9.97
N LEU A 14 -19.48 -11.03 -9.96
CA LEU A 14 -20.64 -11.27 -9.08
C LEU A 14 -21.78 -10.47 -9.71
N TYR A 15 -22.50 -11.03 -10.70
CA TYR A 15 -23.93 -10.78 -10.98
C TYR A 15 -24.31 -11.52 -12.28
N PRO A 16 -25.33 -12.40 -12.27
CA PRO A 16 -25.91 -12.94 -13.49
C PRO A 16 -26.68 -11.82 -14.22
N ARG A 17 -26.34 -11.55 -15.49
CA ARG A 17 -27.14 -10.67 -16.35
C ARG A 17 -28.52 -11.28 -16.57
N PHE A 18 -29.55 -10.73 -15.93
CA PHE A 18 -30.93 -10.90 -16.37
C PHE A 18 -31.12 -10.19 -17.72
N ALA A 19 -31.46 -10.96 -18.75
CA ALA A 19 -31.78 -10.46 -20.07
C ALA A 19 -33.16 -9.79 -20.07
N GLY A 20 -33.20 -8.47 -20.16
CA GLY A 20 -34.41 -7.69 -20.44
C GLY A 20 -34.27 -6.98 -21.80
N ARG A 21 -34.99 -7.48 -22.82
CA ARG A 21 -35.13 -6.81 -24.12
C ARG A 21 -35.85 -5.47 -23.95
N ALA A 22 -35.21 -4.37 -24.35
CA ALA A 22 -35.89 -3.10 -24.64
C ALA A 22 -35.49 -2.60 -26.03
N LYS A 23 -36.51 -2.39 -26.88
CA LYS A 23 -36.43 -1.94 -28.28
C LYS A 23 -35.92 -0.50 -28.41
N PRO A 24 -35.29 -0.13 -29.55
CA PRO A 24 -34.88 1.26 -29.81
C PRO A 24 -36.09 2.12 -30.22
N ARG A 25 -36.19 3.35 -29.69
CA ARG A 25 -37.09 4.39 -30.22
C ARG A 25 -36.28 5.37 -31.08
N SER A 26 -36.83 5.65 -32.25
CA SER A 26 -36.37 6.59 -33.28
C SER A 26 -36.56 8.07 -32.86
N PRO A 27 -35.86 9.02 -33.50
CA PRO A 27 -36.01 10.45 -33.24
C PRO A 27 -37.07 11.08 -34.15
N THR A 28 -37.93 11.93 -33.58
CA THR A 28 -38.87 12.78 -34.33
C THR A 28 -38.53 14.27 -34.15
N ASN A 29 -38.10 14.85 -35.28
CA ASN A 29 -38.24 16.19 -35.86
C ASN A 29 -38.94 17.38 -35.15
N ARG A 30 -38.40 18.58 -35.51
CA ARG A 30 -38.96 19.96 -35.61
C ARG A 30 -39.11 20.71 -34.27
N GLU A 31 -38.75 22.00 -34.11
CA GLU A 31 -38.98 23.22 -34.92
C GLU A 31 -37.84 24.27 -34.70
N SER A 32 -37.31 24.93 -35.75
CA SER A 32 -37.57 26.30 -36.28
C SER A 32 -36.95 27.48 -35.47
N VAL A 33 -35.87 28.10 -35.99
CA VAL A 33 -35.75 29.43 -36.68
C VAL A 33 -35.52 30.62 -35.74
N GLY A 34 -34.40 31.33 -35.93
CA GLY A 34 -34.15 32.69 -35.43
C GLY A 34 -32.68 33.12 -35.36
N ARG A 35 -32.17 33.79 -36.40
CA ARG A 35 -30.90 34.56 -36.46
C ARG A 35 -31.25 35.98 -36.99
N PRO A 36 -30.34 36.97 -37.01
CA PRO A 36 -29.46 37.51 -35.96
C PRO A 36 -29.54 39.07 -35.93
N ARG A 37 -28.82 39.77 -35.04
CA ARG A 37 -28.38 41.15 -35.32
C ARG A 37 -27.12 41.56 -34.56
N ALA A 38 -26.17 42.08 -35.34
CA ALA A 38 -24.92 42.72 -34.95
C ALA A 38 -25.10 44.24 -34.80
N ARG A 39 -24.16 44.88 -34.08
CA ARG A 39 -23.68 46.29 -34.09
C ARG A 39 -23.11 46.60 -32.69
N ASP A 40 -22.08 47.40 -32.45
CA ASP A 40 -21.19 48.18 -33.30
C ASP A 40 -19.94 48.54 -32.49
N SER A 41 -18.87 48.81 -33.23
CA SER A 41 -17.54 49.26 -32.81
C SER A 41 -17.44 50.75 -32.42
N LYS A 42 -16.31 51.10 -31.78
CA LYS A 42 -15.53 52.37 -31.78
C LYS A 42 -15.57 53.20 -30.48
N ARG A 43 -14.40 53.44 -29.88
CA ARG A 43 -13.56 54.64 -30.13
C ARG A 43 -12.24 54.60 -29.35
N LEU A 44 -11.15 54.92 -30.05
CA LEU A 44 -9.86 55.36 -29.50
C LEU A 44 -9.94 56.82 -29.02
N GLY A 45 -9.10 57.17 -28.06
CA GLY A 45 -8.75 58.54 -27.69
C GLY A 45 -7.40 58.57 -26.96
N SER A 46 -6.39 59.09 -27.65
CA SER A 46 -5.01 59.36 -27.23
C SER A 46 -4.89 60.59 -26.33
N ALA A 47 -3.89 60.64 -25.43
CA ALA A 47 -3.16 61.87 -25.10
C ALA A 47 -1.83 61.58 -24.39
N GLN A 48 -0.79 62.28 -24.84
CA GLN A 48 0.60 62.27 -24.40
C GLN A 48 0.86 63.20 -23.19
N SER A 49 2.08 63.07 -22.65
CA SER A 49 3.01 64.13 -22.21
C SER A 49 3.28 64.24 -20.70
N GLY A 50 4.55 64.43 -20.36
CA GLY A 50 4.95 65.05 -19.09
C GLY A 50 6.19 64.47 -18.42
N ASP A 51 7.37 64.85 -18.93
CA ASP A 51 8.68 64.74 -18.30
C ASP A 51 8.75 65.49 -16.95
N ARG A 52 9.38 64.89 -15.91
CA ARG A 52 10.08 65.61 -14.84
C ARG A 52 10.90 64.69 -13.93
N THR A 53 12.15 65.10 -13.76
CA THR A 53 13.26 64.53 -12.98
C THR A 53 13.11 64.71 -11.45
N ALA A 54 13.88 63.89 -10.72
CA ALA A 54 13.88 63.63 -9.26
C ALA A 54 14.30 64.82 -8.36
N PRO A 55 14.25 64.73 -6.99
CA PRO A 55 15.34 64.05 -6.25
C PRO A 55 14.96 63.30 -4.94
N ASN A 56 15.60 62.14 -4.77
CA ASN A 56 16.32 61.64 -3.58
C ASN A 56 15.94 62.15 -2.16
N CYS A 57 15.34 61.27 -1.36
CA CYS A 57 15.43 61.31 0.12
C CYS A 57 15.86 59.93 0.65
N ARG A 58 17.10 59.88 1.19
CA ARG A 58 17.62 58.75 1.96
C ARG A 58 17.12 58.84 3.40
N GLY A 59 16.55 57.74 3.89
CA GLY A 59 16.33 57.48 5.31
C GLY A 59 16.04 55.99 5.50
N GLY A 60 17.02 55.23 6.02
CA GLY A 60 16.78 53.87 6.53
C GLY A 60 16.12 53.92 7.93
N PRO A 61 16.02 52.82 8.69
CA PRO A 61 16.23 51.41 8.34
C PRO A 61 14.95 50.59 8.56
N ASN A 62 14.66 49.63 7.70
CA ASN A 62 13.81 48.49 8.07
C ASN A 62 14.20 47.33 7.17
N VAL A 63 15.16 46.56 7.66
CA VAL A 63 15.39 45.18 7.23
C VAL A 63 14.15 44.40 7.64
N ILE A 64 13.09 44.51 6.84
CA ILE A 64 11.99 43.59 6.88
C ILE A 64 12.51 42.31 6.24
N LEU A 65 12.65 41.27 7.07
CA LEU A 65 12.77 39.88 6.67
C LEU A 65 11.88 39.61 5.45
N THR A 66 12.45 39.63 4.25
CA THR A 66 11.76 39.20 3.03
C THR A 66 12.79 38.64 2.04
N THR A 67 13.50 37.61 2.47
CA THR A 67 14.13 36.65 1.55
C THR A 67 13.92 35.23 2.04
N ALA A 68 12.66 34.87 2.30
CA ALA A 68 12.17 33.58 1.85
C ALA A 68 11.39 33.84 0.56
N ALA A 69 12.10 34.36 -0.46
CA ALA A 69 11.64 34.23 -1.82
C ALA A 69 11.61 32.72 -2.06
N ALA A 70 10.42 32.15 -2.06
CA ALA A 70 10.19 30.80 -2.53
C ALA A 70 10.88 30.70 -3.89
N THR A 71 12.01 30.00 -3.94
CA THR A 71 12.41 29.39 -5.19
C THR A 71 11.18 28.60 -5.63
N ALA A 72 10.63 28.95 -6.78
CA ALA A 72 9.88 28.00 -7.58
C ALA A 72 10.88 26.89 -7.95
N GLY A 73 11.20 26.05 -6.96
CA GLY A 73 12.13 24.95 -7.10
C GLY A 73 11.47 24.00 -8.06
N SER A 74 12.12 23.75 -9.19
CA SER A 74 11.80 22.63 -10.05
C SER A 74 11.61 21.39 -9.16
N TYR A 75 10.44 20.75 -9.27
CA TYR A 75 10.18 19.50 -8.56
C TYR A 75 11.28 18.49 -8.91
N LEU A 76 11.61 17.65 -7.93
CA LEU A 76 12.59 16.57 -8.14
C LEU A 76 12.06 15.60 -9.20
N HIS A 77 12.83 15.32 -10.24
CA HIS A 77 12.52 14.22 -11.15
C HIS A 77 13.04 12.91 -10.58
N PHE A 78 12.23 11.85 -10.69
CA PHE A 78 12.59 10.55 -10.16
C PHE A 78 13.87 10.00 -10.82
N THR A 79 14.08 10.28 -12.11
CA THR A 79 15.32 9.93 -12.84
C THR A 79 16.58 10.58 -12.26
N ASP A 80 16.48 11.77 -11.66
CA ASP A 80 17.62 12.46 -11.04
C ASP A 80 18.16 11.71 -9.82
N LEU A 81 17.37 10.79 -9.24
CA LEU A 81 17.80 9.94 -8.13
C LEU A 81 18.76 8.83 -8.55
N GLY A 82 18.89 8.55 -9.85
CA GLY A 82 19.77 7.49 -10.36
C GLY A 82 19.40 6.08 -9.88
N LEU A 83 18.12 5.84 -9.56
CA LEU A 83 17.65 4.55 -9.07
C LEU A 83 17.29 3.62 -10.23
N ASP A 84 17.97 2.48 -10.30
CA ASP A 84 17.63 1.38 -11.21
C ASP A 84 16.86 0.28 -10.45
N PRO A 85 15.69 -0.18 -10.93
CA PRO A 85 14.96 -1.31 -10.34
C PRO A 85 15.75 -2.64 -10.34
N VAL A 86 16.73 -2.78 -11.24
CA VAL A 86 17.60 -3.94 -11.38
C VAL A 86 18.94 -3.66 -10.71
N ILE A 87 19.36 -4.55 -9.82
CA ILE A 87 20.66 -4.47 -9.15
C ILE A 87 21.77 -4.91 -10.11
N PHE A 88 21.59 -6.08 -10.71
CA PHE A 88 22.47 -6.60 -11.75
C PHE A 88 21.75 -7.65 -12.61
N THR A 89 22.30 -7.91 -13.78
CA THR A 89 21.82 -8.93 -14.72
C THR A 89 22.94 -9.92 -15.04
N ILE A 90 22.67 -11.22 -14.94
CA ILE A 90 23.56 -12.32 -15.34
C ILE A 90 22.80 -13.19 -16.35
N GLY A 91 23.11 -13.03 -17.64
CA GLY A 91 22.40 -13.73 -18.72
C GLY A 91 20.88 -13.45 -18.69
N PRO A 92 20.00 -14.47 -18.65
CA PRO A 92 18.55 -14.27 -18.58
C PRO A 92 18.05 -13.90 -17.16
N PHE A 93 18.91 -13.95 -16.15
CA PHE A 93 18.54 -13.67 -14.77
C PHE A 93 18.79 -12.20 -14.42
N SER A 94 17.76 -11.50 -13.92
CA SER A 94 17.89 -10.14 -13.41
C SER A 94 17.47 -10.09 -11.94
N LEU A 95 18.39 -9.67 -11.08
CA LEU A 95 18.11 -9.48 -9.66
C LEU A 95 17.52 -8.09 -9.45
N LYS A 96 16.30 -8.02 -8.91
CA LYS A 96 15.59 -6.76 -8.66
C LYS A 96 15.66 -6.39 -7.18
N TRP A 97 15.57 -5.08 -6.88
CA TRP A 97 15.47 -4.58 -5.50
C TRP A 97 14.29 -5.17 -4.73
N TYR A 98 13.19 -5.46 -5.42
CA TYR A 98 12.02 -6.13 -4.85
C TYR A 98 12.36 -7.50 -4.22
N SER A 99 13.23 -8.28 -4.87
CA SER A 99 13.67 -9.59 -4.36
C SER A 99 14.48 -9.43 -3.08
N ILE A 100 15.39 -8.45 -3.06
CA ILE A 100 16.22 -8.15 -1.88
C ILE A 100 15.36 -7.61 -0.74
N ALA A 101 14.40 -6.74 -1.02
CA ALA A 101 13.48 -6.21 -0.02
C ALA A 101 12.66 -7.31 0.66
N TYR A 102 12.17 -8.29 -0.11
CA TYR A 102 11.46 -9.44 0.47
C TYR A 102 12.35 -10.33 1.31
N ILE A 103 13.55 -10.66 0.82
CA ILE A 103 14.52 -11.46 1.59
C ILE A 103 14.89 -10.73 2.88
N ALA A 104 15.20 -9.44 2.81
CA ALA A 104 15.51 -8.62 3.98
C ALA A 104 14.34 -8.60 4.99
N GLY A 105 13.11 -8.40 4.51
CA GLY A 105 11.92 -8.44 5.35
C GLY A 105 11.73 -9.77 6.07
N ILE A 106 11.94 -10.90 5.38
CA ILE A 106 11.84 -12.24 5.96
C ILE A 106 12.97 -12.49 6.97
N LEU A 107 14.23 -12.21 6.60
CA LEU A 107 15.38 -12.48 7.47
C LEU A 107 15.38 -11.62 8.73
N ILE A 108 15.10 -10.32 8.60
CA ILE A 108 15.00 -9.40 9.75
C ILE A 108 13.77 -9.74 10.59
N GLY A 109 12.64 -10.04 9.96
CA GLY A 109 11.44 -10.48 10.65
C GLY A 109 11.65 -11.77 11.43
N TRP A 110 12.32 -12.77 10.85
CA TRP A 110 12.65 -14.02 11.52
C TRP A 110 13.63 -13.81 12.68
N TRP A 111 14.71 -13.05 12.47
CA TRP A 111 15.62 -12.68 13.55
C TRP A 111 14.91 -11.98 14.70
N TYR A 112 14.01 -11.04 14.40
CA TYR A 112 13.26 -10.32 15.42
C TYR A 112 12.28 -11.25 16.13
N LEU A 113 11.58 -12.13 15.41
CA LEU A 113 10.71 -13.15 15.99
C LEU A 113 11.47 -14.01 17.00
N LEU A 114 12.69 -14.47 16.68
CA LEU A 114 13.52 -15.23 17.61
C LEU A 114 13.85 -14.43 18.89
N LYS A 115 14.07 -13.12 18.77
CA LYS A 115 14.22 -12.25 19.96
C LYS A 115 12.95 -12.15 20.80
N LEU A 116 11.78 -12.10 20.15
CA LEU A 116 10.50 -12.08 20.86
C LEU A 116 10.26 -13.41 21.59
N LEU A 117 10.58 -14.55 20.95
CA LEU A 117 10.38 -15.88 21.52
C LEU A 117 11.34 -16.23 22.66
N ALA A 118 12.48 -15.54 22.76
CA ALA A 118 13.38 -15.66 23.90
C ALA A 118 12.79 -15.08 25.20
N GLN A 119 11.61 -14.44 25.15
CA GLN A 119 10.97 -13.83 26.30
C GLN A 119 9.98 -14.78 27.01
N PRO A 120 9.80 -14.65 28.34
CA PRO A 120 8.83 -15.46 29.09
C PRO A 120 7.41 -15.31 28.56
N GLY A 121 6.71 -16.43 28.45
CA GLY A 121 5.37 -16.49 27.86
C GLY A 121 5.39 -16.44 26.33
N ALA A 122 6.44 -16.95 25.68
CA ALA A 122 6.39 -17.23 24.25
C ALA A 122 5.34 -18.30 23.92
N PRO A 123 4.57 -18.17 22.83
CA PRO A 123 3.52 -19.12 22.47
C PRO A 123 4.05 -20.36 21.75
N MET A 124 5.34 -20.37 21.40
CA MET A 124 5.96 -21.45 20.64
C MET A 124 7.48 -21.49 20.88
N ALA A 125 8.08 -22.67 20.70
CA ALA A 125 9.52 -22.83 20.70
C ALA A 125 10.14 -22.35 19.38
N ARG A 126 11.46 -22.12 19.40
CA ARG A 126 12.24 -21.73 18.21
C ARG A 126 12.02 -22.69 17.02
N ARG A 127 12.03 -24.01 17.25
CA ARG A 127 11.80 -25.00 16.18
C ARG A 127 10.50 -24.75 15.42
N HIS A 128 9.42 -24.40 16.13
CA HIS A 128 8.13 -24.11 15.51
C HIS A 128 8.19 -22.81 14.70
N ALA A 129 8.99 -21.82 15.12
CA ALA A 129 9.17 -20.59 14.37
C ALA A 129 9.91 -20.84 13.05
N ASP A 130 10.94 -21.68 13.08
CA ASP A 130 11.72 -22.05 11.91
C ASP A 130 10.83 -22.81 10.90
N ASP A 131 10.05 -23.79 11.38
CA ASP A 131 9.04 -24.50 10.60
C ASP A 131 7.96 -23.56 10.05
N MET A 132 7.49 -22.60 10.86
CA MET A 132 6.49 -21.61 10.47
C MET A 132 6.97 -20.74 9.32
N VAL A 133 8.21 -20.26 9.35
CA VAL A 133 8.77 -19.43 8.26
C VAL A 133 8.83 -20.24 6.96
N PHE A 134 9.22 -21.51 7.04
CA PHE A 134 9.21 -22.41 5.88
C PHE A 134 7.80 -22.61 5.32
N TYR A 135 6.84 -23.01 6.17
CA TYR A 135 5.46 -23.22 5.74
C TYR A 135 4.76 -21.95 5.28
N ALA A 136 5.04 -20.80 5.90
CA ALA A 136 4.53 -19.51 5.46
C ALA A 136 5.09 -19.16 4.07
N THR A 137 6.37 -19.41 3.80
CA THR A 137 6.97 -19.17 2.48
C THR A 137 6.30 -20.03 1.41
N ILE A 138 6.08 -21.31 1.68
CA ILE A 138 5.29 -22.19 0.79
C ILE A 138 3.86 -21.67 0.62
N GLY A 139 3.23 -21.23 1.71
CA GLY A 139 1.89 -20.64 1.71
C GLY A 139 1.79 -19.40 0.82
N ILE A 140 2.77 -18.48 0.86
CA ILE A 140 2.82 -17.31 -0.02
C ILE A 140 2.89 -17.74 -1.47
N ILE A 141 3.77 -18.68 -1.80
CA ILE A 141 4.02 -19.10 -3.19
C ILE A 141 2.79 -19.83 -3.75
N LEU A 142 2.32 -20.86 -3.06
CA LEU A 142 1.18 -21.66 -3.50
C LEU A 142 -0.11 -20.84 -3.47
N GLY A 143 -0.37 -20.15 -2.35
CA GLY A 143 -1.56 -19.31 -2.20
C GLY A 143 -1.58 -18.18 -3.21
N GLY A 144 -0.44 -17.50 -3.43
CA GLY A 144 -0.33 -16.42 -4.39
C GLY A 144 -0.56 -16.90 -5.83
N ARG A 145 0.00 -18.06 -6.20
CA ARG A 145 -0.16 -18.62 -7.54
C ARG A 145 -1.56 -19.15 -7.79
N LEU A 146 -2.12 -19.92 -6.86
CA LEU A 146 -3.48 -20.44 -6.95
C LEU A 146 -4.50 -19.29 -6.91
N GLY A 147 -4.31 -18.31 -6.04
CA GLY A 147 -5.15 -17.11 -6.01
C GLY A 147 -5.09 -16.34 -7.32
N TYR A 148 -3.92 -16.27 -7.97
CA TYR A 148 -3.81 -15.65 -9.29
C TYR A 148 -4.64 -16.41 -10.34
N ALA A 149 -4.49 -17.73 -10.38
CA ALA A 149 -5.25 -18.58 -11.29
C ALA A 149 -6.76 -18.49 -11.03
N ILE A 150 -7.21 -18.51 -9.78
CA ILE A 150 -8.64 -18.47 -9.43
C ILE A 150 -9.25 -17.10 -9.76
N PHE A 151 -8.63 -16.01 -9.34
CA PHE A 151 -9.26 -14.69 -9.39
C PHE A 151 -8.99 -13.90 -10.69
N TYR A 152 -7.88 -14.15 -11.37
CA TYR A 152 -7.45 -13.33 -12.50
C TYR A 152 -7.34 -14.11 -13.81
N GLN A 153 -6.89 -15.36 -13.77
CA GLN A 153 -6.69 -16.14 -15.01
C GLN A 153 -7.09 -17.62 -14.85
N PRO A 154 -8.41 -17.94 -14.79
CA PRO A 154 -8.89 -19.31 -14.58
C PRO A 154 -8.47 -20.32 -15.66
N ARG A 155 -8.13 -19.85 -16.86
CA ARG A 155 -7.63 -20.71 -17.96
C ARG A 155 -6.34 -21.44 -17.60
N LEU A 156 -5.56 -20.97 -16.63
CA LEU A 156 -4.36 -21.67 -16.14
C LEU A 156 -4.66 -23.09 -15.64
N PHE A 157 -5.89 -23.39 -15.20
CA PHE A 157 -6.26 -24.74 -14.80
C PHE A 157 -6.37 -25.74 -15.95
N LEU A 158 -6.46 -25.26 -17.20
CA LEU A 158 -6.48 -26.12 -18.39
C LEU A 158 -5.07 -26.58 -18.81
N GLU A 159 -4.03 -25.92 -18.28
CA GLU A 159 -2.62 -26.25 -18.55
C GLU A 159 -1.85 -26.36 -17.22
N PRO A 160 -1.90 -27.52 -16.53
CA PRO A 160 -1.36 -27.64 -15.17
C PRO A 160 0.12 -27.29 -15.02
N LEU A 161 0.93 -27.53 -16.05
CA LEU A 161 2.35 -27.13 -16.05
C LEU A 161 2.53 -25.61 -15.98
N SER A 162 1.61 -24.84 -16.57
CA SER A 162 1.62 -23.37 -16.55
C SER A 162 1.38 -22.83 -15.13
N LEU A 163 0.69 -23.57 -14.24
CA LEU A 163 0.57 -23.19 -12.82
C LEU A 163 1.92 -23.16 -12.11
N LEU A 164 2.89 -24.00 -12.50
CA LEU A 164 4.21 -24.07 -11.87
C LEU A 164 5.19 -22.99 -12.37
N ARG A 165 4.86 -22.29 -13.47
CA ARG A 165 5.73 -21.29 -14.10
C ARG A 165 5.69 -19.95 -13.37
N LEU A 166 6.29 -19.91 -12.18
CA LEU A 166 6.35 -18.71 -11.33
C LEU A 166 7.18 -17.58 -11.95
N TRP A 167 8.11 -17.91 -12.85
CA TRP A 167 8.97 -16.94 -13.53
C TRP A 167 8.26 -16.12 -14.61
N GLU A 168 7.09 -16.54 -15.07
CA GLU A 168 6.25 -15.77 -15.99
C GLU A 168 5.48 -14.63 -15.28
N GLY A 169 5.68 -14.49 -13.96
CA GLY A 169 4.90 -13.58 -13.13
C GLY A 169 3.51 -14.13 -12.83
N GLY A 170 2.61 -13.29 -12.34
CA GLY A 170 1.23 -13.69 -11.99
C GLY A 170 1.13 -14.28 -10.58
N MET A 171 1.08 -13.39 -9.59
CA MET A 171 0.92 -13.70 -8.17
C MET A 171 -0.19 -12.83 -7.58
N SER A 172 -1.10 -13.44 -6.80
CA SER A 172 -2.16 -12.75 -6.10
C SER A 172 -1.73 -12.42 -4.67
N PHE A 173 -1.78 -11.14 -4.30
CA PHE A 173 -1.55 -10.72 -2.91
C PHE A 173 -2.53 -11.39 -1.94
N HIS A 174 -3.83 -11.33 -2.25
CA HIS A 174 -4.89 -11.95 -1.43
C HIS A 174 -4.69 -13.46 -1.29
N GLY A 175 -4.32 -14.13 -2.39
CA GLY A 175 -3.99 -15.54 -2.38
C GLY A 175 -2.80 -15.85 -1.46
N GLY A 176 -1.75 -15.03 -1.51
CA GLY A 176 -0.59 -15.17 -0.63
C GLY A 176 -0.94 -15.00 0.85
N VAL A 177 -1.74 -13.98 1.20
CA VAL A 177 -2.22 -13.74 2.58
C VAL A 177 -3.05 -14.93 3.09
N ILE A 178 -3.97 -15.45 2.26
CA ILE A 178 -4.76 -16.64 2.60
C ILE A 178 -3.83 -17.84 2.81
N GLY A 179 -2.89 -18.07 1.90
CA GLY A 179 -1.95 -19.20 1.99
C GLY A 179 -1.09 -19.16 3.25
N VAL A 180 -0.55 -18.01 3.62
CA VAL A 180 0.21 -17.82 4.89
C VAL A 180 -0.69 -18.08 6.09
N THR A 181 -1.88 -17.49 6.11
CA THR A 181 -2.81 -17.63 7.24
C THR A 181 -3.18 -19.10 7.45
N LEU A 182 -3.49 -19.83 6.37
CA LEU A 182 -3.77 -21.27 6.42
C LEU A 182 -2.56 -22.08 6.89
N ALA A 183 -1.35 -21.75 6.43
CA ALA A 183 -0.12 -22.42 6.86
C ALA A 183 0.13 -22.25 8.37
N ILE A 184 -0.03 -21.03 8.89
CA ILE A 184 0.13 -20.75 10.33
C ILE A 184 -0.96 -21.44 11.14
N ILE A 185 -2.22 -21.39 10.71
CA ILE A 185 -3.33 -22.08 11.40
C ILE A 185 -3.11 -23.59 11.42
N TRP A 186 -2.66 -24.17 10.31
CA TRP A 186 -2.37 -25.59 10.21
C TRP A 186 -1.25 -26.01 11.16
N LEU A 187 -0.11 -25.29 11.15
CA LEU A 187 0.99 -25.53 12.09
C LEU A 187 0.52 -25.41 13.54
N ALA A 188 -0.19 -24.34 13.88
CA ALA A 188 -0.68 -24.11 15.23
C ALA A 188 -1.58 -25.27 15.71
N ARG A 189 -2.48 -25.76 14.86
CA ARG A 189 -3.34 -26.91 15.19
C ARG A 189 -2.55 -28.21 15.32
N LYS A 190 -1.63 -28.47 14.39
CA LYS A 190 -0.79 -29.68 14.38
C LYS A 190 0.04 -29.79 15.66
N GLU A 191 0.59 -28.68 16.12
CA GLU A 191 1.48 -28.64 17.30
C GLU A 191 0.74 -28.30 18.61
N GLY A 192 -0.60 -28.19 18.60
CA GLY A 192 -1.39 -27.87 19.79
C GLY A 192 -1.16 -26.46 20.36
N LEU A 193 -0.75 -25.50 19.53
CA LEU A 193 -0.38 -24.15 19.93
C LEU A 193 -1.56 -23.17 19.78
N ASN A 194 -1.55 -22.10 20.58
CA ASN A 194 -2.53 -21.03 20.45
C ASN A 194 -2.24 -20.17 19.20
N TRP A 195 -3.01 -20.39 18.14
CA TRP A 195 -2.86 -19.70 16.85
C TRP A 195 -2.91 -18.17 16.96
N LEU A 196 -3.75 -17.63 17.87
CA LEU A 196 -3.93 -16.20 18.02
C LEU A 196 -2.69 -15.55 18.64
N ARG A 197 -2.03 -16.24 19.58
CA ARG A 197 -0.77 -15.76 20.17
C ARG A 197 0.39 -15.84 19.19
N ILE A 198 0.42 -16.86 18.32
CA ILE A 198 1.40 -16.92 17.23
C ILE A 198 1.23 -15.69 16.33
N HIS A 199 -0.01 -15.33 15.98
CA HIS A 199 -0.29 -14.13 15.20
C HIS A 199 0.10 -12.83 15.91
N ASP A 200 -0.04 -12.73 17.24
CA ASP A 200 0.48 -11.57 18.00
C ASP A 200 1.98 -11.35 17.78
N TYR A 201 2.76 -12.43 17.75
CA TYR A 201 4.21 -12.39 17.56
C TYR A 201 4.59 -12.11 16.10
N VAL A 202 3.90 -12.76 15.15
CA VAL A 202 4.09 -12.53 13.71
C VAL A 202 3.73 -11.08 13.33
N ALA A 203 2.66 -10.53 13.90
CA ALA A 203 2.23 -9.15 13.68
C ALA A 203 3.30 -8.13 14.07
N CYS A 204 4.09 -8.39 15.12
CA CYS A 204 5.21 -7.54 15.51
C CYS A 204 6.36 -7.54 14.48
N CYS A 205 6.42 -8.54 13.59
CA CYS A 205 7.45 -8.70 12.57
C CYS A 205 7.02 -8.19 11.19
N ALA A 206 5.71 -8.19 10.92
CA ALA A 206 5.14 -7.75 9.64
C ALA A 206 5.59 -6.34 9.17
N PRO A 207 5.78 -5.34 10.05
CA PRO A 207 6.24 -4.01 9.64
C PRO A 207 7.57 -3.99 8.88
N PHE A 208 8.49 -4.93 9.11
CA PHE A 208 9.74 -5.00 8.33
C PHE A 208 9.46 -5.29 6.85
N GLY A 209 8.60 -6.27 6.57
CA GLY A 209 8.21 -6.60 5.20
C GLY A 209 7.47 -5.45 4.52
N LEU A 210 6.58 -4.77 5.25
CA LEU A 210 5.87 -3.59 4.75
C LEU A 210 6.85 -2.46 4.42
N PHE A 211 7.77 -2.14 5.34
CA PHE A 211 8.77 -1.10 5.14
C PHE A 211 9.62 -1.33 3.88
N PHE A 212 10.28 -2.50 3.80
CA PHE A 212 11.16 -2.80 2.66
C PHE A 212 10.38 -2.93 1.35
N GLY A 213 9.18 -3.51 1.37
CA GLY A 213 8.32 -3.59 0.19
C GLY A 213 7.97 -2.21 -0.36
N ARG A 214 7.64 -1.25 0.52
CA ARG A 214 7.31 0.12 0.11
C ARG A 214 8.52 0.90 -0.39
N LEU A 215 9.70 0.69 0.20
CA LEU A 215 10.94 1.21 -0.36
C LEU A 215 11.25 0.62 -1.73
N ALA A 216 11.00 -0.67 -1.94
CA ALA A 216 11.19 -1.28 -3.25
C ALA A 216 10.19 -0.77 -4.29
N ASN A 217 8.94 -0.46 -3.92
CA ASN A 217 8.00 0.25 -4.80
C ASN A 217 8.53 1.64 -5.17
N PHE A 218 9.12 2.35 -4.20
CA PHE A 218 9.73 3.65 -4.47
C PHE A 218 10.91 3.52 -5.43
N VAL A 219 11.84 2.59 -5.21
CA VAL A 219 12.99 2.35 -6.10
C VAL A 219 12.55 1.92 -7.50
N ASN A 220 11.48 1.13 -7.62
CA ASN A 220 10.88 0.79 -8.90
C ASN A 220 10.16 1.97 -9.57
N GLY A 221 9.97 3.08 -8.86
CA GLY A 221 9.17 4.21 -9.32
C GLY A 221 7.76 3.77 -9.68
N GLU A 222 7.05 3.03 -8.81
CA GLU A 222 5.69 2.52 -9.03
C GLU A 222 4.79 2.77 -7.80
N LEU A 223 3.46 2.76 -7.98
CA LEU A 223 2.47 3.03 -6.90
C LEU A 223 2.59 4.42 -6.26
N TRP A 224 2.91 5.42 -7.06
CA TRP A 224 2.90 6.83 -6.67
C TRP A 224 1.49 7.33 -6.38
N GLY A 225 1.41 8.49 -5.73
CA GLY A 225 0.15 9.11 -5.33
C GLY A 225 -0.48 10.01 -6.40
N ARG A 226 -1.52 10.72 -5.98
CA ARG A 226 -2.22 11.70 -6.83
C ARG A 226 -1.34 12.94 -7.13
N PRO A 227 -1.64 13.69 -8.21
CA PRO A 227 -1.02 14.97 -8.49
C PRO A 227 -1.13 15.96 -7.32
N THR A 228 -0.09 16.75 -7.10
CA THR A 228 -0.02 17.67 -5.97
C THR A 228 1.06 18.74 -6.18
N ASP A 229 0.94 19.86 -5.48
CA ASP A 229 1.86 20.98 -5.59
C ASP A 229 2.77 21.13 -4.35
N VAL A 230 2.73 20.18 -3.40
CA VAL A 230 3.55 20.23 -2.17
C VAL A 230 5.06 20.22 -2.50
N PRO A 231 5.91 20.88 -1.69
CA PRO A 231 7.31 21.12 -2.06
C PRO A 231 8.18 19.84 -2.14
N TRP A 232 7.73 18.72 -1.58
CA TRP A 232 8.42 17.42 -1.65
C TRP A 232 7.79 16.47 -2.69
N ALA A 233 6.94 16.97 -3.59
CA ALA A 233 6.40 16.18 -4.68
C ALA A 233 7.51 15.75 -5.66
N ILE A 234 7.33 14.57 -6.24
CA ILE A 234 8.29 13.99 -7.18
C ILE A 234 7.60 13.77 -8.52
N VAL A 235 8.28 14.12 -9.61
CA VAL A 235 7.85 13.79 -10.98
C VAL A 235 8.29 12.37 -11.29
N PHE A 236 7.33 11.46 -11.43
CA PHE A 236 7.60 10.07 -11.80
C PHE A 236 7.53 9.91 -13.32
N ASP A 237 8.69 9.80 -13.98
CA ASP A 237 8.79 9.77 -15.46
C ASP A 237 8.04 8.57 -16.09
N ARG A 238 7.90 7.47 -15.35
CA ARG A 238 7.10 6.28 -15.73
C ARG A 238 5.62 6.57 -16.00
N THR A 239 5.08 7.68 -15.51
CA THR A 239 3.71 8.11 -15.80
C THR A 239 3.54 8.55 -17.26
N GLY A 240 4.63 8.87 -17.97
CA GLY A 240 4.60 9.55 -19.26
C GLY A 240 4.08 10.99 -19.18
N GLN A 241 3.88 11.52 -17.97
CA GLN A 241 3.38 12.86 -17.70
C GLN A 241 4.38 13.61 -16.81
N ASN A 242 4.72 14.84 -17.17
CA ASN A 242 5.56 15.69 -16.33
C ASN A 242 4.71 16.35 -15.23
N VAL A 243 4.14 15.53 -14.34
CA VAL A 243 3.21 15.97 -13.29
C VAL A 243 3.80 15.58 -11.92
N PRO A 244 3.98 16.56 -11.01
CA PRO A 244 4.44 16.30 -9.65
C PRO A 244 3.38 15.53 -8.84
N ARG A 245 3.80 14.49 -8.14
CA ARG A 245 2.91 13.58 -7.40
C ARG A 245 3.43 13.32 -6.00
N HIS A 246 2.52 12.95 -5.10
CA HIS A 246 2.90 12.47 -3.78
C HIS A 246 3.75 11.19 -3.89
N PRO A 247 4.94 11.11 -3.27
CA PRO A 247 5.66 9.85 -3.11
C PRO A 247 5.00 9.01 -2.01
N SER A 248 3.75 8.56 -2.23
CA SER A 248 2.93 7.84 -1.24
C SER A 248 3.58 6.57 -0.73
N GLN A 249 4.47 5.95 -1.51
CA GLN A 249 5.27 4.80 -1.08
C GLN A 249 6.09 5.12 0.17
N LEU A 250 6.66 6.32 0.26
CA LEU A 250 7.42 6.77 1.43
C LEU A 250 6.50 7.05 2.63
N TYR A 251 5.26 7.49 2.40
CA TYR A 251 4.27 7.66 3.46
C TYR A 251 3.86 6.31 4.03
N GLU A 252 3.62 5.33 3.16
CA GLU A 252 3.33 3.94 3.54
C GLU A 252 4.51 3.31 4.30
N ALA A 253 5.75 3.51 3.81
CA ALA A 253 6.95 3.03 4.50
C ALA A 253 7.10 3.64 5.90
N GLY A 254 6.85 4.95 6.03
CA GLY A 254 6.89 5.65 7.31
C GLY A 254 5.81 5.18 8.28
N LEU A 255 4.55 5.12 7.84
CA LEU A 255 3.41 4.81 8.70
C LEU A 255 3.29 3.31 9.00
N GLU A 256 3.26 2.47 7.96
CA GLU A 256 3.02 1.02 8.09
C GLU A 256 4.29 0.24 8.43
N GLY A 257 5.45 0.82 8.13
CA GLY A 257 6.75 0.29 8.52
C GLY A 257 7.20 0.86 9.87
N ILE A 258 7.70 2.10 9.87
CA ILE A 258 8.41 2.67 11.02
C ILE A 258 7.48 2.92 12.21
N VAL A 259 6.39 3.67 12.01
CA VAL A 259 5.48 4.04 13.10
C VAL A 259 4.78 2.81 13.67
N LEU A 260 4.25 1.95 12.80
CA LEU A 260 3.59 0.72 13.23
C LEU A 260 4.54 -0.23 13.98
N PHE A 261 5.79 -0.36 13.51
CA PHE A 261 6.83 -1.08 14.24
C PHE A 261 7.08 -0.46 15.62
N ALA A 262 7.25 0.86 15.71
CA ALA A 262 7.53 1.53 16.98
C ALA A 262 6.42 1.31 18.01
N VAL A 263 5.15 1.36 17.58
CA VAL A 263 3.99 1.08 18.45
C VAL A 263 4.01 -0.37 18.94
N LEU A 264 4.17 -1.35 18.04
CA LEU A 264 4.16 -2.77 18.40
C LEU A 264 5.38 -3.15 19.25
N TRP A 265 6.55 -2.59 18.93
CA TRP A 265 7.76 -2.73 19.72
C TRP A 265 7.55 -2.20 21.14
N PHE A 266 7.01 -0.98 21.28
CA PHE A 266 6.72 -0.41 22.59
C PHE A 266 5.73 -1.29 23.37
N MET A 267 4.64 -1.72 22.73
CA MET A 267 3.66 -2.59 23.37
C MET A 267 4.24 -3.93 23.81
N PHE A 268 5.07 -4.56 22.98
CA PHE A 268 5.68 -5.85 23.32
C PHE A 268 6.70 -5.74 24.47
N TRP A 269 7.58 -4.73 24.41
CA TRP A 269 8.74 -4.63 25.30
C TRP A 269 8.51 -3.79 26.55
N LYS A 270 7.58 -2.84 26.52
CA LYS A 270 7.34 -1.88 27.60
C LYS A 270 6.00 -2.06 28.30
N THR A 271 5.16 -2.99 27.86
CA THR A 271 3.85 -3.25 28.46
C THR A 271 3.60 -4.75 28.65
N ASP A 272 2.45 -5.10 29.22
CA ASP A 272 2.00 -6.50 29.39
C ASP A 272 1.26 -7.07 28.18
N ALA A 273 1.28 -6.38 27.02
CA ALA A 273 0.48 -6.73 25.86
C ALA A 273 0.75 -8.15 25.32
N ARG A 274 1.98 -8.66 25.42
CA ARG A 274 2.35 -10.02 24.99
C ARG A 274 1.63 -11.14 25.75
N TYR A 275 1.04 -10.83 26.91
CA TYR A 275 0.26 -11.76 27.73
C TYR A 275 -1.25 -11.70 27.46
N GLN A 276 -1.69 -10.86 26.51
CA GLN A 276 -3.10 -10.64 26.19
C GLN A 276 -3.37 -11.08 24.74
N PRO A 277 -3.67 -12.37 24.49
CA PRO A 277 -3.92 -12.91 23.16
C PRO A 277 -4.88 -12.06 22.31
N GLY A 278 -4.41 -11.71 21.12
CA GLY A 278 -5.09 -10.87 20.14
C GLY A 278 -4.76 -9.39 20.24
N LYS A 279 -4.07 -8.92 21.29
CA LYS A 279 -3.82 -7.49 21.49
C LYS A 279 -2.82 -6.92 20.48
N LEU A 280 -1.72 -7.63 20.22
CA LEU A 280 -0.67 -7.15 19.33
C LEU A 280 -1.10 -7.26 17.87
N VAL A 281 -1.69 -8.39 17.46
CA VAL A 281 -2.26 -8.53 16.11
C VAL A 281 -3.45 -7.59 15.90
N GLY A 282 -4.29 -7.38 16.92
CA GLY A 282 -5.37 -6.39 16.86
C GLY A 282 -4.85 -4.97 16.67
N THR A 283 -3.76 -4.61 17.37
CA THR A 283 -3.07 -3.32 17.19
C THR A 283 -2.45 -3.20 15.82
N PHE A 284 -1.82 -4.25 15.30
CA PHE A 284 -1.29 -4.27 13.94
C PHE A 284 -2.39 -4.02 12.91
N ILE A 285 -3.50 -4.78 12.99
CA ILE A 285 -4.62 -4.66 12.03
C ILE A 285 -5.23 -3.26 12.11
N LEU A 286 -5.45 -2.73 13.32
CA LEU A 286 -5.97 -1.39 13.52
C LEU A 286 -5.02 -0.32 12.97
N GLY A 287 -3.73 -0.38 13.35
CA GLY A 287 -2.72 0.60 12.94
C GLY A 287 -2.46 0.58 11.44
N TYR A 288 -2.42 -0.61 10.82
CA TYR A 288 -2.35 -0.76 9.37
C TYR A 288 -3.59 -0.20 8.70
N GLY A 289 -4.79 -0.53 9.19
CA GLY A 289 -6.06 -0.01 8.66
C GLY A 289 -6.15 1.51 8.71
N LEU A 290 -5.76 2.12 9.84
CA LEU A 290 -5.71 3.58 9.99
C LEU A 290 -4.65 4.22 9.09
N SER A 291 -3.46 3.63 8.99
CA SER A 291 -2.40 4.11 8.11
C SER A 291 -2.85 4.09 6.65
N ARG A 292 -3.48 3.00 6.22
CA ARG A 292 -4.04 2.85 4.87
C ARG A 292 -5.15 3.86 4.60
N TYR A 293 -6.09 3.99 5.53
CA TYR A 293 -7.17 4.97 5.43
C TYR A 293 -6.64 6.40 5.25
N PHE A 294 -5.57 6.75 5.98
CA PHE A 294 -4.92 8.04 5.88
C PHE A 294 -4.13 8.22 4.58
N VAL A 295 -3.32 7.24 4.17
CA VAL A 295 -2.53 7.32 2.95
C VAL A 295 -3.43 7.44 1.71
N GLU A 296 -4.62 6.85 1.75
CA GLU A 296 -5.57 6.89 0.63
C GLU A 296 -5.96 8.32 0.23
N PHE A 297 -5.94 9.29 1.17
CA PHE A 297 -6.15 10.71 0.82
C PHE A 297 -5.07 11.27 -0.13
N PHE A 298 -3.92 10.63 -0.22
CA PHE A 298 -2.80 11.01 -1.08
C PHE A 298 -2.69 10.13 -2.33
N ARG A 299 -3.58 9.14 -2.50
CA ARG A 299 -3.59 8.24 -3.65
C ARG A 299 -4.60 8.71 -4.70
N GLU A 300 -4.37 8.32 -5.95
CA GLU A 300 -5.26 8.64 -7.06
C GLU A 300 -6.55 7.84 -6.94
N TYR A 301 -7.69 8.46 -7.24
CA TYR A 301 -8.99 7.79 -7.16
C TYR A 301 -9.06 6.70 -8.23
N ASP A 302 -9.35 5.46 -7.82
CA ASP A 302 -9.56 4.36 -8.77
C ASP A 302 -10.84 4.62 -9.58
N VAL A 303 -10.68 5.25 -10.74
CA VAL A 303 -11.76 5.54 -11.71
C VAL A 303 -12.55 4.30 -12.13
N GLN A 304 -11.98 3.10 -11.96
CA GLN A 304 -12.64 1.82 -12.25
C GLN A 304 -13.83 1.53 -11.33
N PHE A 305 -13.90 2.16 -10.15
CA PHE A 305 -14.96 1.93 -9.17
C PHE A 305 -15.94 3.10 -9.04
N ALA A 306 -15.75 4.16 -9.83
CA ALA A 306 -16.57 5.37 -9.82
C ALA A 306 -18.08 5.07 -9.99
N ASP A 307 -18.41 4.00 -10.71
CA ASP A 307 -19.79 3.61 -11.05
C ASP A 307 -20.33 2.42 -10.23
N THR A 308 -19.66 2.01 -9.16
CA THR A 308 -20.09 0.87 -8.33
C THR A 308 -20.97 1.28 -7.15
N ILE A 309 -21.74 0.34 -6.57
CA ILE A 309 -22.60 0.60 -5.39
C ILE A 309 -21.83 1.09 -4.15
N PHE A 310 -20.50 0.96 -4.17
CA PHE A 310 -19.58 1.41 -3.13
C PHE A 310 -18.99 2.79 -3.41
N ALA A 311 -19.35 3.42 -4.54
CA ALA A 311 -19.04 4.81 -4.87
C ALA A 311 -19.85 5.72 -3.93
N THR A 312 -19.37 5.84 -2.69
CA THR A 312 -19.88 6.82 -1.74
C THR A 312 -19.17 8.14 -2.06
N PRO A 313 -19.90 9.25 -2.27
CA PRO A 313 -19.27 10.56 -2.48
C PRO A 313 -18.32 10.86 -1.32
N GLY A 314 -17.02 10.98 -1.63
CA GLY A 314 -15.99 11.35 -0.66
C GLY A 314 -15.25 10.22 0.06
N LEU A 315 -15.59 8.94 -0.17
CA LEU A 315 -14.78 7.81 0.33
C LEU A 315 -14.12 7.06 -0.83
N HIS A 316 -12.80 6.93 -0.75
CA HIS A 316 -12.02 6.13 -1.69
C HIS A 316 -12.22 4.63 -1.40
N MET A 317 -12.20 3.77 -2.42
CA MET A 317 -12.38 2.32 -2.23
C MET A 317 -11.38 1.72 -1.23
N GLY A 318 -10.13 2.21 -1.22
CA GLY A 318 -9.13 1.82 -0.22
C GLY A 318 -9.59 2.09 1.21
N GLN A 319 -10.31 3.19 1.46
CA GLN A 319 -10.86 3.52 2.77
C GLN A 319 -11.96 2.54 3.20
N LEU A 320 -12.88 2.18 2.30
CA LEU A 320 -13.93 1.21 2.61
C LEU A 320 -13.35 -0.16 2.97
N LEU A 321 -12.33 -0.61 2.24
CA LEU A 321 -11.64 -1.88 2.49
C LEU A 321 -10.90 -1.91 3.85
N THR A 322 -10.55 -0.74 4.41
CA THR A 322 -9.93 -0.66 5.74
C THR A 322 -10.92 -0.71 6.89
N VAL A 323 -12.22 -0.44 6.66
CA VAL A 323 -13.24 -0.43 7.72
C VAL A 323 -13.33 -1.77 8.45
N PRO A 324 -13.42 -2.94 7.75
CA PRO A 324 -13.40 -4.24 8.43
C PRO A 324 -12.12 -4.48 9.26
N MET A 325 -10.98 -3.98 8.78
CA MET A 325 -9.71 -4.07 9.51
C MET A 325 -9.76 -3.23 10.80
N ILE A 326 -10.19 -1.98 10.71
CA ILE A 326 -10.29 -1.07 11.86
C ILE A 326 -11.23 -1.67 12.92
N VAL A 327 -12.42 -2.13 12.50
CA VAL A 327 -13.40 -2.76 13.41
C VAL A 327 -12.85 -4.05 14.02
N GLY A 328 -12.26 -4.93 13.20
CA GLY A 328 -11.66 -6.18 13.68
C GLY A 328 -10.50 -5.97 14.64
N GLY A 329 -9.63 -5.00 14.36
CA GLY A 329 -8.52 -4.59 15.22
C GLY A 329 -9.01 -4.05 16.57
N LEU A 330 -9.99 -3.13 16.55
CA LEU A 330 -10.63 -2.62 17.77
C LEU A 330 -11.28 -3.72 18.59
N TYR A 331 -12.02 -4.64 17.95
CA TYR A 331 -12.63 -5.78 18.61
C TYR A 331 -11.59 -6.65 19.32
N LEU A 332 -10.51 -7.01 18.62
CA LEU A 332 -9.43 -7.81 19.19
C LEU A 332 -8.76 -7.13 20.38
N ILE A 333 -8.49 -5.82 20.28
CA ILE A 333 -7.91 -5.05 21.39
C ILE A 333 -8.86 -4.99 22.59
N ALA A 334 -10.12 -4.62 22.36
CA ALA A 334 -11.12 -4.42 23.42
C ALA A 334 -11.41 -5.72 24.20
N THR A 335 -11.36 -6.86 23.51
CA THR A 335 -11.63 -8.17 24.11
C THR A 335 -10.37 -8.88 24.63
N ALA A 336 -9.16 -8.34 24.40
CA ALA A 336 -7.90 -9.02 24.71
C ALA A 336 -7.70 -9.28 26.20
N LYS A 337 -8.12 -8.37 27.09
CA LYS A 337 -7.99 -8.55 28.54
C LYS A 337 -8.72 -9.80 29.04
N ARG A 338 -9.83 -10.18 28.41
CA ARG A 338 -10.62 -11.38 28.77
C ARG A 338 -9.93 -12.68 28.37
N ARG A 339 -9.00 -12.61 27.41
CA ARG A 339 -8.22 -13.76 26.93
C ARG A 339 -6.85 -13.87 27.61
N ARG A 340 -6.56 -13.02 28.60
CA ARG A 340 -5.25 -13.00 29.27
C ARG A 340 -4.93 -14.39 29.81
N GLU A 341 -3.83 -14.95 29.36
CA GLU A 341 -3.33 -16.23 29.87
C GLU A 341 -2.43 -15.96 31.08
N ARG A 342 -2.62 -16.72 32.16
CA ARG A 342 -1.61 -16.84 33.21
C ARG A 342 -0.46 -17.67 32.63
N ILE A 343 0.78 -17.25 32.89
CA ILE A 343 1.96 -17.93 32.38
C ILE A 343 2.06 -19.29 33.07
N GLU A 344 1.62 -20.34 32.39
CA GLU A 344 1.96 -21.73 32.73
C GLU A 344 3.30 -22.04 32.03
N PRO A 345 4.36 -22.44 32.75
CA PRO A 345 5.62 -22.82 32.13
C PRO A 345 5.38 -24.05 31.22
N VAL A 346 5.54 -23.88 29.91
CA VAL A 346 5.57 -25.03 29.00
C VAL A 346 6.91 -25.73 29.23
N ALA A 347 6.89 -26.84 29.97
CA ALA A 347 8.03 -27.74 30.03
C ALA A 347 8.33 -28.24 28.60
N GLY A 348 9.47 -27.84 28.05
CA GLY A 348 9.94 -28.43 26.80
C GLY A 348 10.10 -29.93 27.00
N GLY A 349 9.52 -30.73 26.11
CA GLY A 349 9.77 -32.17 26.10
C GLY A 349 11.28 -32.45 25.98
N PRO A 350 11.78 -33.54 26.59
CA PRO A 350 13.21 -33.85 26.60
C PRO A 350 13.74 -33.89 25.16
N SER A 351 14.81 -33.14 24.93
CA SER A 351 15.60 -33.21 23.70
C SER A 351 16.09 -34.64 23.54
N ILE A 352 15.74 -35.29 22.44
CA ILE A 352 16.42 -36.52 22.03
C ILE A 352 17.79 -36.06 21.53
N ALA A 353 18.82 -36.32 22.33
CA ALA A 353 20.21 -36.08 22.00
C ALA A 353 20.69 -37.06 20.92
#